data_AF-A0A4Q0P6S9-F1
#
_entry.id   AF-A0A4Q0P6S9-F1
#
_cell.length_a   1.000
_cell.length_b   1.000
_cell.length_c   1.000
_cell.angle_alpha   90.00
_cell.angle_beta   90.00
_cell.angle_gamma   90.00
#
_symmetry.space_group_name_H-M   'P 1'
#
loop_
_entity.id
_entity.type
_entity.pdbx_description
1 polymer ?
#
loop_
_entity_poly.entity_id
_entity_poly.type
_entity_poly.pdbx_seq_one_letter_code
_entity_poly.pdbx_strand_id
1 'polypeptide(L)'
;MKIVIQLVLWVVIGVLGYLLFDAVYGEVKFNDLKVVRYQKAVDKLIDIQKGQMAYKQINGKFANNFDELVKFIDTAEFTLTERRDTLVLDEEATRRYRVDTNKEITIIDTLGYTPVRDSLYQSTDRYKTMMNVPGTDKQFEMEAGTILKSDMPIPVFEAKVSKDVLLYDQPKDYVNKEKQVLSVDGVNGAYLSVGSMTKVSTAGNWPQSYGDNDE
;
A
#
# COMPACT_ATOMS: atom_id res chain seq x y z
N MET A 1 26.80 60.62 6.00
CA MET A 1 25.88 59.97 5.03
C MET A 1 26.42 58.64 4.48
N LYS A 2 27.67 58.56 4.00
CA LYS A 2 28.25 57.30 3.47
C LYS A 2 28.28 56.13 4.47
N ILE A 3 28.63 56.37 5.74
CA ILE A 3 28.78 55.33 6.78
C ILE A 3 27.43 54.71 7.19
N VAL A 4 26.38 55.54 7.28
CA VAL A 4 25.03 55.07 7.68
C VAL A 4 24.45 54.15 6.60
N ILE A 5 24.60 54.53 5.32
CA ILE A 5 24.16 53.70 4.19
C ILE A 5 24.93 52.38 4.16
N GLN A 6 26.25 52.40 4.43
CA GLN A 6 27.06 51.20 4.46
C GLN A 6 26.66 50.25 5.60
N LEU A 7 26.34 50.77 6.79
CA LEU A 7 25.82 49.97 7.91
C LEU A 7 24.45 49.36 7.59
N VAL A 8 23.54 50.12 7.01
CA VAL A 8 22.22 49.60 6.57
C VAL A 8 22.40 48.51 5.52
N LEU A 9 23.32 48.70 4.56
CA LEU A 9 23.63 47.69 3.54
C LEU A 9 24.15 46.39 4.16
N TRP A 10 25.01 46.48 5.18
CA TRP A 10 25.50 45.32 5.92
C TRP A 10 24.39 44.56 6.64
N VAL A 11 23.44 45.28 7.26
CA VAL A 11 22.26 44.66 7.87
C VAL A 11 21.40 43.97 6.80
N VAL A 12 21.18 44.61 5.66
CA VAL A 12 20.42 44.02 4.54
C VAL A 12 21.11 42.75 4.01
N ILE A 13 22.44 42.76 3.86
CA ILE A 13 23.21 41.57 3.44
C ILE A 13 23.07 40.44 4.46
N GLY A 14 23.13 40.75 5.76
CA GLY A 14 22.92 39.75 6.81
C GLY A 14 21.52 39.13 6.78
N VAL A 15 20.49 39.96 6.60
CA VAL A 15 19.09 39.50 6.46
C VAL A 15 18.91 38.65 5.20
N LEU A 16 19.44 39.09 4.06
CA LEU A 16 19.38 38.32 2.82
C LEU A 16 20.12 36.98 2.93
N GLY A 17 21.28 36.95 3.61
CA GLY A 17 22.01 35.72 3.88
C GLY A 17 21.22 34.72 4.74
N TYR A 18 20.54 35.22 5.78
CA TYR A 18 19.64 34.40 6.60
C TYR A 18 18.46 33.84 5.79
N LEU A 19 17.79 34.68 4.98
CA LEU A 19 16.67 34.24 4.14
C LEU A 19 17.08 33.17 3.13
N LEU A 20 18.29 33.26 2.56
CA LEU A 20 18.82 32.28 1.62
C LEU A 20 19.11 30.94 2.32
N PHE A 21 19.68 30.99 3.52
CA PHE A 21 19.90 29.79 4.34
C PHE A 21 18.59 29.12 4.74
N ASP A 22 17.62 29.89 5.23
CA ASP A 22 16.31 29.38 5.66
C ASP A 22 15.53 28.76 4.50
N ALA A 23 15.61 29.35 3.30
CA ALA A 23 14.98 28.80 2.10
C ALA A 23 15.51 27.41 1.72
N VAL A 24 16.84 27.21 1.75
CA VAL A 24 17.46 25.91 1.43
C VAL A 24 17.24 24.89 2.55
N TYR A 25 17.44 25.32 3.80
CA TYR A 25 17.30 24.43 4.95
C TYR A 25 15.85 23.97 5.16
N GLY A 26 14.87 24.83 4.87
CA GLY A 26 13.45 24.50 4.93
C GLY A 26 13.06 23.38 3.96
N GLU A 27 13.59 23.39 2.73
CA GLU A 27 13.33 22.34 1.74
C GLU A 27 13.94 20.99 2.14
N VAL A 28 15.16 20.98 2.68
CA VAL A 28 15.81 19.75 3.14
C VAL A 28 15.04 19.14 4.30
N LYS A 29 14.70 19.94 5.32
CA LYS A 29 13.95 19.47 6.49
C LYS A 29 12.57 18.92 6.10
N PHE A 30 11.91 19.56 5.13
CA PHE A 30 10.64 19.08 4.60
C PHE A 30 10.79 17.71 3.94
N ASN A 31 11.82 17.51 3.10
CA ASN A 31 12.06 16.24 2.42
C ASN A 31 12.38 15.11 3.41
N ASP A 32 13.22 15.36 4.41
CA ASP A 32 13.55 14.35 5.43
C ASP A 32 12.31 13.92 6.22
N LEU A 33 11.52 14.90 6.69
CA LEU A 33 10.29 14.64 7.42
C LEU A 33 9.25 13.90 6.56
N LYS A 34 9.13 14.30 5.29
CA LYS A 34 8.24 13.66 4.31
C LYS A 34 8.56 12.18 4.19
N VAL A 35 9.83 11.83 4.02
CA VAL A 35 10.26 10.43 3.85
C VAL A 35 9.84 9.60 5.07
N VAL A 36 10.14 10.08 6.27
CA VAL A 36 9.81 9.35 7.52
C VAL A 36 8.29 9.17 7.69
N ARG A 37 7.49 10.18 7.35
CA ARG A 37 6.02 10.07 7.47
C ARG A 37 5.40 9.21 6.40
N TYR A 38 5.91 9.30 5.17
CA TYR A 38 5.43 8.49 4.07
C TYR A 38 5.74 7.02 4.32
N GLN A 39 6.94 6.69 4.80
CA GLN A 39 7.29 5.32 5.16
C GLN A 39 6.30 4.74 6.18
N LYS A 40 6.02 5.46 7.28
CA LYS A 40 5.03 5.01 8.28
C LYS A 40 3.62 4.83 7.71
N ALA A 41 3.20 5.72 6.81
CA ALA A 41 1.89 5.61 6.17
C ALA A 41 1.84 4.45 5.16
N VAL A 42 2.93 4.24 4.42
CA VAL A 42 3.11 3.13 3.49
C VAL A 42 3.08 1.79 4.22
N ASP A 43 3.76 1.65 5.35
CA ASP A 43 3.72 0.43 6.17
C ASP A 43 2.27 0.06 6.53
N LYS A 44 1.44 1.04 6.92
CA LYS A 44 0.02 0.83 7.20
C LYS A 44 -0.79 0.48 5.96
N LEU A 45 -0.49 1.09 4.82
CA LEU A 45 -1.15 0.76 3.56
C LEU A 45 -0.76 -0.64 3.04
N ILE A 46 0.47 -1.09 3.28
CA ILE A 46 0.93 -2.45 3.01
C ILE A 46 0.18 -3.44 3.91
N ASP A 47 0.01 -3.13 5.19
CA ASP A 47 -0.79 -3.94 6.11
C ASP A 47 -2.24 -4.07 5.62
N ILE A 48 -2.87 -2.97 5.17
CA ILE A 48 -4.21 -2.98 4.58
C ILE A 48 -4.25 -3.82 3.30
N GLN A 49 -3.25 -3.66 2.42
CA GLN A 49 -3.14 -4.41 1.17
C GLN A 49 -3.06 -5.92 1.43
N LYS A 50 -2.19 -6.36 2.35
CA LYS A 50 -2.06 -7.77 2.74
C LYS A 50 -3.38 -8.33 3.27
N GLY A 51 -4.07 -7.59 4.15
CA GLY A 51 -5.39 -7.97 4.66
C GLY A 51 -6.44 -8.08 3.57
N GLN A 52 -6.51 -7.11 2.66
CA GLN A 52 -7.46 -7.10 1.54
C GLN A 52 -7.21 -8.25 0.56
N MET A 53 -5.95 -8.57 0.28
CA MET A 53 -5.57 -9.71 -0.57
C MET A 53 -6.01 -11.04 0.04
N ALA A 54 -5.83 -11.22 1.35
CA ALA A 54 -6.31 -12.40 2.06
C ALA A 54 -7.84 -12.49 2.08
N TYR A 55 -8.52 -11.36 2.30
CA TYR A 55 -9.97 -11.29 2.24
C TYR A 55 -10.49 -11.72 0.85
N LYS A 56 -9.85 -11.26 -0.23
CA LYS A 56 -10.18 -11.71 -1.60
C LYS A 56 -9.91 -13.20 -1.82
N GLN A 57 -8.84 -13.76 -1.26
CA GLN A 57 -8.51 -15.16 -1.45
C GLN A 57 -9.57 -16.09 -0.86
N ILE A 58 -10.17 -15.71 0.28
CA ILE A 58 -11.16 -16.54 0.98
C ILE A 58 -12.59 -16.21 0.53
N ASN A 59 -12.94 -14.92 0.43
CA ASN A 59 -14.32 -14.48 0.16
C ASN A 59 -14.60 -14.16 -1.32
N GLY A 60 -13.57 -14.13 -2.18
CA GLY A 60 -13.69 -13.84 -3.62
C GLY A 60 -13.98 -12.37 -3.97
N LYS A 61 -14.16 -11.49 -2.97
CA LYS A 61 -14.40 -10.04 -3.11
C LYS A 61 -13.46 -9.27 -2.18
N PHE A 62 -13.38 -7.94 -2.27
CA PHE A 62 -12.66 -7.12 -1.28
C PHE A 62 -13.60 -6.60 -0.19
N ALA A 63 -13.05 -6.24 0.98
CA ALA A 63 -13.82 -5.68 2.08
C ALA A 63 -14.08 -4.18 1.85
N ASN A 64 -15.32 -3.75 2.02
CA ASN A 64 -15.70 -2.35 1.80
C ASN A 64 -15.28 -1.45 2.98
N ASN A 65 -15.27 -2.00 4.20
CA ASN A 65 -15.10 -1.23 5.43
C ASN A 65 -13.98 -1.82 6.31
N PHE A 66 -13.32 -0.98 7.10
CA PHE A 66 -12.27 -1.42 8.02
C PHE A 66 -12.79 -2.40 9.08
N ASP A 67 -14.00 -2.20 9.59
CA ASP A 67 -14.59 -3.11 10.57
C ASP A 67 -14.78 -4.53 10.03
N GLU A 68 -15.16 -4.65 8.75
CA GLU A 68 -15.30 -5.94 8.08
C GLU A 68 -13.94 -6.60 7.90
N LEU A 69 -12.92 -5.81 7.51
CA LEU A 69 -11.56 -6.28 7.33
C LEU A 69 -10.94 -6.75 8.66
N VAL A 70 -11.12 -5.99 9.75
CA VAL A 70 -10.60 -6.34 11.08
C VAL A 70 -11.31 -7.59 11.62
N LYS A 71 -12.64 -7.66 11.53
CA LYS A 71 -13.39 -8.87 11.94
C LYS A 71 -12.96 -10.09 11.16
N PHE A 72 -12.71 -9.95 9.86
CA PHE A 72 -12.20 -11.02 9.04
C PHE A 72 -10.82 -11.47 9.51
N ILE A 73 -9.87 -10.55 9.75
CA ILE A 73 -8.53 -10.92 10.23
C ILE A 73 -8.59 -11.64 11.59
N ASP A 74 -9.53 -11.27 12.46
CA ASP A 74 -9.73 -11.91 13.76
C ASP A 74 -10.35 -13.32 13.70
N THR A 75 -11.19 -13.58 12.69
CA THR A 75 -12.02 -14.80 12.61
C THR A 75 -11.58 -15.77 11.53
N ALA A 76 -10.88 -15.31 10.50
CA ALA A 76 -10.55 -16.11 9.34
C ALA A 76 -9.32 -16.98 9.55
N GLU A 77 -9.38 -18.16 8.94
CA GLU A 77 -8.30 -19.14 8.91
C GLU A 77 -8.00 -19.48 7.45
N PHE A 78 -6.71 -19.50 7.09
CA PHE A 78 -6.24 -20.00 5.81
C PHE A 78 -6.37 -21.52 5.80
N THR A 79 -7.04 -22.04 4.78
CA THR A 79 -7.03 -23.48 4.47
C THR A 79 -5.72 -23.82 3.78
N LEU A 80 -4.87 -24.60 4.43
CA LEU A 80 -3.62 -25.07 3.83
C LEU A 80 -3.96 -26.21 2.86
N THR A 81 -3.95 -25.91 1.56
CA THR A 81 -4.26 -26.91 0.52
C THR A 81 -2.99 -27.41 -0.14
N GLU A 82 -2.80 -28.71 -0.19
CA GLU A 82 -1.75 -29.34 -0.99
C GLU A 82 -2.33 -29.77 -2.33
N ARG A 83 -1.67 -29.37 -3.42
CA ARG A 83 -1.98 -29.86 -4.76
C ARG A 83 -0.96 -30.93 -5.12
N ARG A 84 -1.43 -32.16 -5.29
CA ARG A 84 -0.60 -33.27 -5.79
C ARG A 84 -1.12 -33.74 -7.13
N ASP A 85 -0.29 -33.60 -8.15
CA ASP A 85 -0.57 -34.16 -9.47
C ASP A 85 -0.18 -35.63 -9.48
N THR A 86 -1.16 -36.49 -9.76
CA THR A 86 -1.00 -37.94 -9.76
C THR A 86 -1.31 -38.47 -11.16
N LEU A 87 -0.43 -39.32 -11.68
CA LEU A 87 -0.64 -40.02 -12.94
C LEU A 87 -1.39 -41.32 -12.66
N VAL A 88 -2.63 -41.41 -13.13
CA VAL A 88 -3.47 -42.60 -13.00
C VAL A 88 -3.66 -43.22 -14.38
N LEU A 89 -3.59 -44.54 -14.48
CA LEU A 89 -3.78 -45.24 -15.75
C LEU A 89 -5.21 -44.98 -16.28
N ASP A 90 -5.31 -44.45 -17.49
CA ASP A 90 -6.60 -44.24 -18.16
C ASP A 90 -7.05 -45.56 -18.78
N GLU A 91 -7.89 -46.29 -18.07
CA GLU A 91 -8.36 -47.61 -18.51
C GLU A 91 -9.16 -47.56 -19.82
N GLU A 92 -9.84 -46.44 -20.12
CA GLU A 92 -10.64 -46.29 -21.33
C GLU A 92 -9.76 -46.01 -22.57
N ALA A 93 -8.77 -45.12 -22.42
CA ALA A 93 -7.81 -44.81 -23.48
C ALA A 93 -6.86 -46.00 -23.72
N THR A 94 -6.40 -46.66 -22.64
CA THR A 94 -5.54 -47.84 -22.74
C THR A 94 -6.24 -48.99 -23.46
N ARG A 95 -7.55 -49.21 -23.20
CA ARG A 95 -8.37 -50.20 -23.93
C ARG A 95 -8.58 -49.83 -25.41
N ARG A 96 -8.67 -48.53 -25.72
CA ARG A 96 -8.91 -48.02 -27.09
C ARG A 96 -7.66 -48.05 -27.97
N TYR A 97 -6.51 -47.65 -27.42
CA TYR A 97 -5.26 -47.51 -28.17
C TYR A 97 -4.30 -48.70 -28.00
N ARG A 98 -4.58 -49.63 -27.07
CA ARG A 98 -3.73 -50.79 -26.74
C ARG A 98 -2.30 -50.42 -26.32
N VAL A 99 -2.11 -49.20 -25.85
CA VAL A 99 -0.86 -48.65 -25.32
C VAL A 99 -1.20 -48.00 -23.97
N ASP A 100 -0.37 -48.24 -22.96
CA ASP A 100 -0.54 -47.68 -21.62
C ASP A 100 -0.63 -46.15 -21.71
N THR A 101 -1.83 -45.63 -21.48
CA THR A 101 -2.11 -44.20 -21.52
C THR A 101 -2.44 -43.75 -20.11
N ASN A 102 -1.66 -42.82 -19.57
CA ASN A 102 -1.90 -42.26 -18.25
C ASN A 102 -2.68 -40.95 -18.36
N LYS A 103 -3.61 -40.74 -17.45
CA LYS A 103 -4.32 -39.48 -17.24
C LYS A 103 -3.76 -38.78 -16.01
N GLU A 104 -3.51 -37.49 -16.16
CA GLU A 104 -3.12 -36.62 -15.06
C GLU A 104 -4.38 -36.22 -14.27
N ILE A 105 -4.38 -36.51 -12.96
CA ILE A 105 -5.43 -36.12 -12.04
C ILE A 105 -4.79 -35.25 -10.95
N THR A 106 -5.28 -34.03 -10.82
CA THR A 106 -4.91 -33.13 -9.75
C THR A 106 -5.80 -33.40 -8.54
N ILE A 107 -5.20 -33.88 -7.45
CA ILE A 107 -5.88 -34.06 -6.16
C ILE A 107 -5.52 -32.85 -5.29
N ILE A 108 -6.53 -32.19 -4.73
CA ILE A 108 -6.38 -31.08 -3.79
C ILE A 108 -6.81 -31.60 -2.43
N ASP A 109 -5.86 -31.74 -1.50
CA ASP A 109 -6.13 -32.17 -0.12
C ASP A 109 -5.95 -30.99 0.85
N THR A 110 -6.71 -30.97 1.95
CA THR A 110 -6.68 -29.88 2.93
C THR A 110 -5.90 -30.32 4.16
N LEU A 111 -4.65 -29.86 4.29
CA LEU A 111 -3.71 -30.26 5.34
C LEU A 111 -4.02 -29.66 6.72
N GLY A 112 -4.78 -28.56 6.79
CA GLY A 112 -5.15 -27.91 8.05
C GLY A 112 -5.58 -26.46 7.89
N TYR A 113 -5.73 -25.78 9.03
CA TYR A 113 -6.15 -24.38 9.12
C TYR A 113 -5.08 -23.56 9.86
N THR A 114 -4.65 -22.44 9.28
CA THR A 114 -3.73 -21.49 9.92
C THR A 114 -4.42 -20.14 10.07
N PRO A 115 -4.54 -19.56 11.28
CA PRO A 115 -5.21 -18.28 11.47
C PRO A 115 -4.53 -17.15 10.67
N VAL A 116 -5.35 -16.32 10.00
CA VAL A 116 -4.86 -15.24 9.11
C VAL A 116 -4.00 -14.23 9.86
N ARG A 117 -4.38 -13.91 11.10
CA ARG A 117 -3.61 -13.04 12.01
C ARG A 117 -2.15 -13.46 12.18
N ASP A 118 -1.89 -14.76 12.32
CA ASP A 118 -0.56 -15.26 12.65
C ASP A 118 0.30 -15.31 11.39
N SER A 119 -0.32 -15.64 10.24
CA SER A 119 0.37 -15.67 8.96
C SER A 119 0.73 -14.27 8.42
N LEU A 120 -0.14 -13.26 8.61
CA LEU A 120 0.07 -11.94 8.02
C LEU A 120 0.72 -10.94 8.97
N TYR A 121 0.39 -11.02 10.27
CA TYR A 121 0.80 -10.02 11.26
C TYR A 121 1.69 -10.58 12.35
N GLN A 122 2.16 -11.84 12.23
CA GLN A 122 3.04 -12.49 13.21
C GLN A 122 2.49 -12.36 14.64
N SER A 123 1.17 -12.55 14.80
CA SER A 123 0.44 -12.44 16.07
C SER A 123 0.48 -11.04 16.73
N THR A 124 0.75 -9.98 15.97
CA THR A 124 0.71 -8.59 16.47
C THR A 124 -0.64 -7.93 16.19
N ASP A 125 -1.14 -7.10 17.11
CA ASP A 125 -2.36 -6.29 16.98
C ASP A 125 -2.27 -5.11 15.98
N ARG A 126 -1.26 -5.08 15.09
CA ARG A 126 -1.02 -3.96 14.16
C ARG A 126 -2.22 -3.70 13.25
N TYR A 127 -2.93 -4.76 12.85
CA TYR A 127 -4.13 -4.69 12.01
C TYR A 127 -5.28 -3.89 12.66
N LYS A 128 -5.38 -3.81 13.99
CA LYS A 128 -6.42 -2.99 14.65
C LYS A 128 -6.17 -1.49 14.48
N THR A 129 -4.90 -1.10 14.32
CA THR A 129 -4.47 0.30 14.21
C THR A 129 -4.23 0.74 12.77
N MET A 130 -4.35 -0.16 11.79
CA MET A 130 -4.04 0.14 10.38
C MET A 130 -4.98 1.19 9.76
N MET A 131 -6.19 1.31 10.31
CA MET A 131 -7.17 2.32 9.89
C MET A 131 -6.75 3.76 10.21
N ASN A 132 -5.87 3.97 11.19
CA ASN A 132 -5.49 5.30 11.65
C ASN A 132 -4.22 5.79 10.94
N VAL A 133 -4.27 7.04 10.47
CA VAL A 133 -3.13 7.68 9.81
C VAL A 133 -2.10 8.09 10.87
N PRO A 134 -0.83 7.63 10.78
CA PRO A 134 0.18 7.91 11.79
C PRO A 134 0.37 9.41 12.07
N GLY A 135 0.27 9.79 13.33
CA GLY A 135 0.48 11.18 13.77
C GLY A 135 -0.71 12.12 13.57
N THR A 136 -1.89 11.59 13.25
CA THR A 136 -3.15 12.34 13.16
C THR A 136 -4.33 11.55 13.73
N ASP A 137 -5.45 12.22 14.02
CA ASP A 137 -6.72 11.58 14.39
C ASP A 137 -7.58 11.18 13.17
N LYS A 138 -7.02 11.25 11.96
CA LYS A 138 -7.72 10.88 10.73
C LYS A 138 -7.51 9.42 10.39
N GLN A 139 -8.49 8.86 9.69
CA GLN A 139 -8.45 7.50 9.18
C GLN A 139 -8.17 7.49 7.68
N PHE A 140 -7.64 6.37 7.19
CA PHE A 140 -7.55 6.11 5.76
C PHE A 140 -8.96 6.00 5.17
N GLU A 141 -9.15 6.48 3.95
CA GLU A 141 -10.38 6.25 3.20
C GLU A 141 -10.24 4.91 2.47
N MET A 142 -11.23 4.03 2.58
CA MET A 142 -11.20 2.73 1.91
C MET A 142 -12.53 2.49 1.21
N GLU A 143 -12.45 2.05 -0.04
CA GLU A 143 -13.59 1.69 -0.87
C GLU A 143 -13.27 0.38 -1.59
N ALA A 144 -14.28 -0.45 -1.80
CA ALA A 144 -14.18 -1.62 -2.66
C ALA A 144 -15.37 -1.72 -3.60
N GLY A 145 -15.14 -2.37 -4.73
CA GLY A 145 -16.12 -2.47 -5.80
C GLY A 145 -15.73 -3.53 -6.82
N THR A 146 -16.34 -3.47 -7.99
CA THR A 146 -16.11 -4.42 -9.07
C THR A 146 -16.07 -3.68 -10.40
N ILE A 147 -15.03 -3.95 -11.19
CA ILE A 147 -14.88 -3.39 -12.54
C ILE A 147 -15.13 -4.50 -13.54
N LEU A 148 -15.93 -4.20 -14.57
CA LEU A 148 -16.10 -5.07 -15.72
C LEU A 148 -14.92 -4.86 -16.69
N LYS A 149 -14.10 -5.88 -16.86
CA LYS A 149 -13.03 -5.88 -17.87
C LYS A 149 -13.24 -7.07 -18.79
N SER A 150 -13.50 -6.81 -20.07
CA SER A 150 -13.77 -7.85 -21.07
C SER A 150 -14.91 -8.80 -20.63
N ASP A 151 -16.01 -8.22 -20.16
CA ASP A 151 -17.20 -8.91 -19.62
C ASP A 151 -16.98 -9.80 -18.38
N MET A 152 -15.77 -9.81 -17.80
CA MET A 152 -15.52 -10.45 -16.51
C MET A 152 -15.58 -9.43 -15.36
N PRO A 153 -16.38 -9.69 -14.31
CA PRO A 153 -16.39 -8.87 -13.10
C PRO A 153 -15.12 -9.13 -12.31
N ILE A 154 -14.28 -8.11 -12.16
CA ILE A 154 -13.04 -8.18 -11.37
C ILE A 154 -13.20 -7.32 -10.12
N PRO A 155 -13.11 -7.90 -8.92
CA PRO A 155 -13.16 -7.13 -7.69
C PRO A 155 -11.94 -6.22 -7.60
N VAL A 156 -12.15 -5.00 -7.13
CA VAL A 156 -11.10 -3.99 -6.89
C VAL A 156 -11.32 -3.33 -5.53
N PHE A 157 -10.25 -2.75 -5.01
CA PHE A 157 -10.29 -1.91 -3.83
C PHE A 157 -9.37 -0.71 -4.01
N GLU A 158 -9.62 0.34 -3.26
CA GLU A 158 -8.76 1.50 -3.15
C GLU A 158 -8.75 1.95 -1.70
N ALA A 159 -7.56 2.05 -1.13
CA ALA A 159 -7.35 2.75 0.13
C ALA A 159 -6.45 3.96 -0.11
N LYS A 160 -6.86 5.13 0.35
CA LYS A 160 -6.18 6.41 0.06
C LYS A 160 -6.13 7.33 1.27
N VAL A 161 -5.12 8.19 1.28
CA VAL A 161 -4.98 9.31 2.22
C VAL A 161 -4.47 10.54 1.49
N SER A 162 -5.01 11.72 1.81
CA SER A 162 -4.51 12.98 1.26
C SER A 162 -3.14 13.31 1.84
N LYS A 163 -2.22 13.77 0.97
CA LYS A 163 -0.91 14.29 1.40
C LYS A 163 -1.02 15.45 2.39
N ASP A 164 -2.12 16.22 2.36
CA ASP A 164 -2.38 17.29 3.34
C ASP A 164 -2.50 16.76 4.76
N VAL A 165 -3.05 15.55 4.90
CA VAL A 165 -3.24 14.91 6.21
C VAL A 165 -1.89 14.43 6.73
N LEU A 166 -1.05 13.85 5.86
CA LEU A 166 0.29 13.38 6.24
C LEU A 166 1.24 14.54 6.61
N LEU A 167 1.09 15.69 5.94
CA LEU A 167 1.97 16.86 6.07
C LEU A 167 1.24 18.06 6.67
N TYR A 168 0.34 17.82 7.64
CA TYR A 168 -0.56 18.82 8.20
C TYR A 168 0.13 20.01 8.88
N ASP A 169 1.35 19.81 9.38
CA ASP A 169 2.16 20.81 10.09
C ASP A 169 3.19 21.51 9.18
N GLN A 170 3.24 21.15 7.89
CA GLN A 170 4.19 21.70 6.95
C GLN A 170 3.64 22.93 6.20
N PRO A 171 4.52 23.83 5.71
CA PRO A 171 4.10 24.96 4.91
C PRO A 171 3.32 24.52 3.66
N LYS A 172 2.16 25.16 3.44
CA LYS A 172 1.24 24.81 2.35
C LYS A 172 1.90 24.87 0.97
N ASP A 173 2.89 25.73 0.78
CA ASP A 173 3.61 25.86 -0.49
C ASP A 173 4.39 24.59 -0.84
N TYR A 174 5.06 23.97 0.13
CA TYR A 174 5.77 22.70 -0.08
C TYR A 174 4.80 21.54 -0.33
N VAL A 175 3.69 21.49 0.42
CA VAL A 175 2.64 20.48 0.21
C VAL A 175 2.00 20.61 -1.18
N ASN A 176 1.72 21.84 -1.62
CA ASN A 176 1.15 22.10 -2.95
C ASN A 176 2.12 21.73 -4.08
N LYS A 177 3.42 22.05 -3.94
CA LYS A 177 4.45 21.59 -4.87
C LYS A 177 4.45 20.06 -4.95
N GLU A 178 4.47 19.39 -3.80
CA GLU A 178 4.52 17.92 -3.70
C GLU A 178 3.27 17.23 -4.27
N LYS A 179 2.08 17.85 -4.24
CA LYS A 179 0.88 17.34 -4.91
C LYS A 179 0.97 17.36 -6.44
N GLN A 180 1.77 18.27 -6.98
CA GLN A 180 1.97 18.44 -8.43
C GLN A 180 3.17 17.64 -8.96
N VAL A 181 3.96 17.03 -8.08
CA VAL A 181 5.09 16.19 -8.48
C VAL A 181 4.59 14.97 -9.25
N LEU A 182 5.12 14.82 -10.46
CA LEU A 182 5.05 13.61 -11.27
C LEU A 182 6.48 13.07 -11.35
N SER A 183 6.81 12.10 -10.51
CA SER A 183 8.14 11.51 -10.44
C SER A 183 8.05 9.99 -10.41
N VAL A 184 9.08 9.32 -10.94
CA VAL A 184 9.23 7.86 -10.85
C VAL A 184 9.58 7.46 -9.41
N ASP A 185 10.38 8.30 -8.75
CA ASP A 185 10.86 8.08 -7.37
C ASP A 185 9.98 8.77 -6.32
N GLY A 186 8.76 9.18 -6.68
CA GLY A 186 7.85 9.94 -5.83
C GLY A 186 6.43 9.37 -5.82
N VAL A 187 5.65 9.79 -4.83
CA VAL A 187 4.22 9.45 -4.76
C VAL A 187 3.48 10.36 -5.73
N ASN A 188 2.91 9.80 -6.79
CA ASN A 188 2.26 10.61 -7.81
C ASN A 188 0.88 11.10 -7.37
N GLY A 189 0.63 12.41 -7.55
CA GLY A 189 -0.65 13.04 -7.28
C GLY A 189 -0.85 13.53 -5.84
N ALA A 190 -2.10 13.90 -5.52
CA ALA A 190 -2.45 14.51 -4.22
C ALA A 190 -2.71 13.49 -3.10
N TYR A 191 -2.78 12.21 -3.44
CA TYR A 191 -3.12 11.13 -2.52
C TYR A 191 -2.02 10.08 -2.51
N LEU A 192 -1.73 9.53 -1.34
CA LEU A 192 -1.01 8.26 -1.21
C LEU A 192 -2.09 7.17 -1.21
N SER A 193 -2.00 6.22 -2.15
CA SER A 193 -3.06 5.25 -2.39
C SER A 193 -2.52 3.87 -2.73
N VAL A 194 -3.28 2.85 -2.33
CA VAL A 194 -3.05 1.44 -2.69
C VAL A 194 -4.31 0.88 -3.35
N GLY A 195 -4.09 0.19 -4.46
CA GLY A 195 -5.18 -0.27 -5.31
C GLY A 195 -5.76 0.84 -6.19
N SER A 196 -6.84 0.53 -6.89
CA SER A 196 -7.55 1.51 -7.71
C SER A 196 -8.98 1.06 -8.01
N MET A 197 -9.94 1.97 -7.89
CA MET A 197 -11.32 1.73 -8.33
C MET A 197 -11.51 1.85 -9.85
N THR A 198 -10.52 2.38 -10.58
CA THR A 198 -10.62 2.62 -12.04
C THR A 198 -9.83 1.61 -12.86
N LYS A 199 -8.76 1.06 -12.29
CA LYS A 199 -7.89 0.08 -12.93
C LYS A 199 -7.81 -1.17 -12.08
N VAL A 200 -7.68 -2.32 -12.73
CA VAL A 200 -7.38 -3.58 -12.02
C VAL A 200 -5.92 -3.52 -11.57
N SER A 201 -5.69 -2.90 -10.42
CA SER A 201 -4.40 -2.81 -9.75
C SER A 201 -4.62 -2.97 -8.26
N THR A 202 -3.74 -3.73 -7.62
CA THR A 202 -3.65 -3.81 -6.16
C THR A 202 -2.39 -3.11 -5.66
N ALA A 203 -1.56 -2.56 -6.55
CA ALA A 203 -0.29 -1.93 -6.22
C ALA A 203 -0.46 -0.53 -5.61
N GLY A 204 0.52 -0.12 -4.81
CA GLY A 204 0.65 1.23 -4.28
C GLY A 204 1.14 2.23 -5.32
N ASN A 205 0.85 3.51 -5.12
CA ASN A 205 1.33 4.62 -5.97
C ASN A 205 2.67 5.23 -5.50
N TRP A 206 3.47 4.48 -4.74
CA TRP A 206 4.76 4.88 -4.17
C TRP A 206 5.90 4.02 -4.74
N PRO A 207 7.15 4.53 -4.80
CA PRO A 207 8.32 3.75 -5.19
C PRO A 207 8.69 2.71 -4.11
N GLN A 208 9.41 1.65 -4.51
CA GLN A 208 9.82 0.58 -3.59
C GLN A 208 10.67 1.07 -2.40
N SER A 209 11.35 2.19 -2.54
CA SER A 209 12.18 2.78 -1.48
C SER A 209 11.43 3.10 -0.18
N TYR A 210 10.11 3.26 -0.20
CA TYR A 210 9.30 3.46 1.01
C TYR A 210 8.77 2.16 1.63
N GLY A 211 8.87 1.03 0.90
CA GLY A 211 8.32 -0.27 1.30
C GLY A 211 9.37 -1.32 1.66
N ASP A 212 10.65 -1.08 1.37
CA ASP A 212 11.76 -1.96 1.79
C ASP A 212 12.06 -1.73 3.27
N ASN A 213 11.21 -2.29 4.12
CA ASN A 213 11.52 -2.63 5.52
C ASN A 213 11.64 -4.15 5.71
N ASP A 214 11.57 -4.93 4.63
CA ASP A 214 11.74 -6.39 4.63
C ASP A 214 13.12 -6.76 4.02
N GLU A 215 14.19 -6.56 4.81
CA GLU A 215 15.43 -7.37 4.77
C GLU A 215 15.69 -7.95 6.17
#